data_AF-A0A8T4ZRB8-F1
#
_entry.id   AF-A0A8T4ZRB8-F1
#
_cell.length_a   1.000
_cell.length_b   1.000
_cell.length_c   1.000
_cell.angle_alpha   90.00
_cell.angle_beta   90.00
_cell.angle_gamma   90.00
#
_symmetry.space_group_name_H-M   'P 1'
#
loop_
_entity.id
_entity.type
_entity.pdbx_description
1 polymer ?
#
loop_
_entity_poly.entity_id
_entity_poly.type
_entity_poly.pdbx_seq_one_letter_code
_entity_poly.pdbx_strand_id
1 'polypeptide(L)'
;MTEVTGFLTCFLVGFVVRMVPELLAFPNPIGFDTIHYAAVMKGGVVSLHWTTFFTSSWLFPAISVSLHNVLGGDPFMLLKVLAPLLFGLNAAGVFWFARRMLGWSVGTSLLAGLFFSGQLASLRISWDLLRNTLGLGFLLFTLSFTKTLDERRSLLCFLLLSLLSVFAHE
;
A
#
# COMPACT_ATOMS: atom_id res chain seq x y z
N MET A 1 -22.39 -3.83 -12.69
CA MET A 1 -21.40 -3.94 -11.60
C MET A 1 -21.26 -2.56 -10.95
N THR A 2 -21.31 -2.45 -9.62
CA THR A 2 -21.21 -1.15 -8.94
C THR A 2 -19.74 -0.73 -8.78
N GLU A 3 -19.48 0.56 -8.50
CA GLU A 3 -18.13 1.04 -8.21
C GLU A 3 -17.50 0.31 -7.02
N VAL A 4 -18.30 0.09 -5.96
CA VAL A 4 -17.85 -0.59 -4.75
C VAL A 4 -17.45 -2.03 -5.06
N THR A 5 -18.27 -2.75 -5.83
CA THR A 5 -17.93 -4.12 -6.25
C THR A 5 -16.65 -4.15 -7.09
N GLY A 6 -16.48 -3.19 -8.01
CA GLY A 6 -15.25 -3.08 -8.81
C GLY A 6 -14.01 -2.85 -7.96
N PHE A 7 -14.10 -1.91 -7.01
CA PHE A 7 -13.02 -1.62 -6.06
C PHE A 7 -12.63 -2.85 -5.23
N LEU A 8 -13.61 -3.51 -4.62
CA LEU A 8 -13.38 -4.71 -3.80
C LEU A 8 -12.82 -5.87 -4.63
N THR A 9 -13.27 -6.02 -5.88
CA THR A 9 -12.75 -7.04 -6.78
C THR A 9 -11.28 -6.80 -7.08
N CYS A 10 -10.88 -5.58 -7.43
CA CYS A 10 -9.47 -5.25 -7.66
C CYS A 10 -8.63 -5.47 -6.40
N PHE A 11 -9.13 -5.07 -5.22
CA PHE A 11 -8.45 -5.30 -3.96
C PHE A 11 -8.20 -6.80 -3.71
N LEU A 12 -9.25 -7.61 -3.81
CA LEU A 12 -9.19 -9.04 -3.54
C LEU A 12 -8.30 -9.77 -4.56
N VAL A 13 -8.42 -9.44 -5.85
CA VAL A 13 -7.57 -10.04 -6.88
C VAL A 13 -6.11 -9.69 -6.65
N GLY A 14 -5.78 -8.41 -6.44
CA GLY A 14 -4.41 -8.00 -6.13
C GLY A 14 -3.88 -8.71 -4.89
N PHE A 15 -4.65 -8.72 -3.79
CA PHE A 15 -4.29 -9.42 -2.56
C PHE A 15 -3.98 -10.90 -2.82
N VAL A 16 -4.88 -11.63 -3.47
CA VAL A 16 -4.71 -13.07 -3.74
C VAL A 16 -3.49 -13.32 -4.62
N VAL A 17 -3.33 -12.56 -5.71
CA VAL A 17 -2.19 -12.72 -6.62
C VAL A 17 -0.86 -12.51 -5.88
N ARG A 18 -0.79 -11.51 -5.00
CA ARG A 18 0.43 -11.25 -4.22
C ARG A 18 0.63 -12.20 -3.05
N MET A 19 -0.43 -12.86 -2.57
CA MET A 19 -0.37 -13.87 -1.51
C MET A 19 0.19 -15.20 -2.01
N VAL A 20 -0.04 -15.58 -3.28
CA VAL A 20 0.50 -16.82 -3.87
C VAL A 20 2.00 -17.01 -3.60
N PRO A 21 2.90 -16.05 -3.91
CA PRO A 21 4.32 -16.24 -3.65
C PRO A 21 4.67 -16.31 -2.16
N GLU A 22 3.93 -15.63 -1.28
CA GLU A 22 4.17 -15.69 0.17
C GLU A 22 3.89 -17.08 0.74
N LEU A 23 2.86 -17.75 0.20
CA LEU A 23 2.48 -19.12 0.54
C LEU A 23 3.50 -20.13 -0.02
N LEU A 24 3.93 -19.95 -1.27
CA LEU A 24 4.90 -20.84 -1.90
C LEU A 24 6.28 -20.78 -1.22
N ALA A 25 6.67 -19.61 -0.72
CA ALA A 25 7.94 -19.43 -0.04
C ALA A 25 7.90 -19.81 1.45
N PHE A 26 6.74 -20.21 1.99
CA PHE A 26 6.61 -20.57 3.40
C PHE A 26 7.58 -21.71 3.78
N PRO A 27 8.34 -21.61 4.89
CA PRO A 27 8.26 -20.59 5.96
C PRO A 27 9.19 -19.37 5.78
N ASN A 28 9.93 -19.29 4.67
CA ASN A 28 10.98 -18.30 4.49
C ASN A 28 10.43 -16.90 4.19
N PRO A 29 11.11 -15.85 4.67
CA PRO A 29 10.81 -14.49 4.25
C PRO A 29 11.25 -14.26 2.80
N ILE A 30 10.48 -13.44 2.09
CA ILE A 30 10.81 -13.01 0.73
C ILE A 30 10.77 -11.49 0.67
N GLY A 31 11.57 -10.92 -0.23
CA GLY A 31 11.69 -9.49 -0.40
C GLY A 31 12.90 -8.90 0.31
N PHE A 32 13.49 -7.90 -0.34
CA PHE A 32 14.66 -7.19 0.16
C PHE A 32 14.42 -6.50 1.52
N ASP A 33 13.35 -5.69 1.63
CA ASP A 33 13.10 -4.91 2.84
C ASP A 33 12.55 -5.74 4.03
N THR A 34 12.08 -6.96 3.79
CA THR A 34 11.38 -7.78 4.78
C THR A 34 12.25 -8.08 6.01
N ILE A 35 13.54 -8.36 5.81
CA ILE A 35 14.48 -8.63 6.91
C ILE A 35 14.69 -7.37 7.75
N HIS A 36 14.85 -6.22 7.09
CA HIS A 36 15.04 -4.94 7.76
C HIS A 36 13.82 -4.60 8.63
N TYR A 37 12.61 -4.68 8.06
CA TYR A 37 11.40 -4.38 8.83
C TYR A 37 11.11 -5.38 9.95
N ALA A 38 11.44 -6.66 9.77
CA ALA A 38 11.33 -7.63 10.86
C ALA A 38 12.28 -7.30 12.02
N ALA A 39 13.50 -6.84 11.73
CA ALA A 39 14.44 -6.39 12.76
C ALA A 39 13.95 -5.12 13.47
N VAL A 40 13.42 -4.15 12.73
CA VAL A 40 12.82 -2.92 13.29
C VAL A 40 11.63 -3.24 14.18
N MET A 41 10.76 -4.17 13.78
CA MET A 41 9.63 -4.64 14.59
C MET A 41 10.09 -5.26 15.91
N LYS A 42 11.12 -6.12 15.89
CA LYS A 42 11.68 -6.71 17.12
C LYS A 42 12.37 -5.67 18.01
N GLY A 43 13.02 -4.67 17.41
CA GLY A 43 13.67 -3.59 18.14
C GLY A 43 12.69 -2.60 18.76
N GLY A 44 11.47 -2.47 18.21
CA GLY A 44 10.43 -1.56 18.69
C GLY A 44 10.72 -0.07 18.46
N VAL A 45 11.88 0.27 17.89
CA VAL A 45 12.32 1.65 17.66
C VAL A 45 12.01 2.05 16.22
N VAL A 46 11.01 2.92 16.05
CA VAL A 46 10.59 3.45 14.74
C VAL A 46 11.54 4.54 14.23
N SER A 47 12.05 5.39 15.13
CA SER A 47 13.03 6.42 14.83
C SER A 47 14.03 6.55 15.98
N LEU A 48 15.30 6.71 15.63
CA LEU A 48 16.38 6.86 16.61
C LEU A 48 16.42 8.28 17.19
N HIS A 49 16.04 9.30 16.42
CA HIS A 49 16.11 10.71 16.82
C HIS A 49 14.94 11.53 16.24
N TRP A 50 14.48 12.56 16.95
CA TRP A 50 13.39 13.44 16.50
C TRP A 50 13.70 14.19 15.19
N THR A 51 14.98 14.43 14.91
CA THR A 51 15.43 15.09 13.67
C THR A 51 15.20 14.22 12.43
N THR A 52 15.14 12.89 12.57
CA THR A 52 14.89 11.98 11.44
C THR A 52 13.41 11.94 11.03
N PHE A 53 12.52 12.58 11.80
CA PHE A 53 11.08 12.57 11.54
C PHE A 53 10.70 13.21 10.18
N PHE A 54 11.40 14.27 9.77
CA PHE A 54 11.15 14.96 8.50
C PHE A 54 12.12 14.58 7.39
N THR A 55 13.10 13.72 7.68
CA THR A 55 14.19 13.38 6.77
C THR A 55 14.29 11.87 6.50
N SER A 56 13.34 11.08 7.01
CA SER A 56 13.29 9.64 6.79
C SER A 56 11.86 9.12 6.77
N SER A 57 11.60 8.20 5.86
CA SER A 57 10.33 7.49 5.71
C SER A 57 10.01 6.62 6.92
N TRP A 58 9.25 7.19 7.86
CA TRP A 58 8.91 6.56 9.14
C TRP A 58 7.51 5.91 9.14
N LEU A 59 6.65 6.21 8.16
CA LEU A 59 5.24 5.81 8.23
C LEU A 59 5.04 4.29 8.18
N PHE A 60 5.70 3.59 7.25
CA PHE A 60 5.60 2.13 7.18
C PHE A 60 6.19 1.43 8.44
N PRO A 61 7.41 1.79 8.91
CA PRO A 61 7.92 1.34 10.20
C PRO A 61 6.95 1.61 11.36
N ALA A 62 6.35 2.79 11.45
CA ALA A 62 5.41 3.12 12.52
C ALA A 62 4.19 2.20 12.50
N ILE A 63 3.54 2.06 11.34
CA ILE A 63 2.35 1.19 11.19
C ILE A 63 2.72 -0.25 11.56
N SER A 64 3.84 -0.75 11.03
CA SER A 64 4.22 -2.15 11.20
C SER A 64 4.67 -2.50 12.62
N VAL A 65 5.43 -1.63 13.29
CA VAL A 65 5.81 -1.77 14.71
C VAL A 65 4.58 -1.67 15.60
N SER A 66 3.71 -0.69 15.39
CA SER A 66 2.46 -0.57 16.17
C SER A 66 1.58 -1.80 16.04
N LEU A 67 1.44 -2.33 14.83
CA LEU A 67 0.64 -3.54 14.58
C LEU A 67 1.29 -4.78 15.20
N HIS A 68 2.62 -4.89 15.14
CA HIS A 68 3.37 -5.95 15.80
C HIS A 68 3.23 -5.92 17.32
N ASN A 69 3.28 -4.73 17.94
CA ASN A 69 3.11 -4.57 19.38
C ASN A 69 1.71 -4.98 19.88
N VAL A 70 0.68 -4.81 19.04
CA VAL A 70 -0.70 -5.17 19.38
C VAL A 70 -0.96 -6.67 19.15
N LEU A 71 -0.52 -7.21 18.03
CA LEU A 71 -0.79 -8.61 17.65
C LEU A 71 0.21 -9.61 18.25
N GLY A 72 1.43 -9.16 18.55
CA GLY A 72 2.54 -10.03 18.90
C GLY A 72 2.94 -11.00 17.78
N GLY A 73 3.64 -12.07 18.15
CA GLY A 73 3.98 -13.18 17.26
C GLY A 73 5.27 -12.99 16.45
N ASP A 74 5.36 -13.65 15.30
CA ASP A 74 6.53 -13.56 14.42
C ASP A 74 6.37 -12.38 13.43
N PRO A 75 7.31 -11.41 13.40
CA PRO A 75 7.27 -10.30 12.45
C PRO A 75 7.17 -10.73 10.98
N PHE A 76 7.75 -11.88 10.61
CA PHE A 76 7.68 -12.37 9.24
C PHE A 76 6.25 -12.80 8.87
N MET A 77 5.49 -13.39 9.80
CA MET A 77 4.08 -13.70 9.57
C MET A 77 3.26 -12.42 9.35
N LEU A 78 3.55 -11.36 10.10
CA LEU A 78 2.87 -10.08 9.93
C LEU A 78 3.17 -9.47 8.55
N LEU A 79 4.45 -9.45 8.16
CA LEU A 79 4.88 -8.94 6.85
C LEU A 79 4.29 -9.73 5.68
N LYS A 80 4.13 -11.05 5.83
CA LYS A 80 3.47 -11.93 4.83
C LYS A 80 2.02 -11.56 4.57
N VAL A 81 1.34 -10.93 5.54
CA VAL A 81 -0.05 -10.45 5.36
C VAL A 81 -0.06 -8.98 4.92
N LEU A 82 0.82 -8.15 5.47
CA LEU A 82 0.90 -6.73 5.13
C LEU A 82 1.29 -6.51 3.66
N ALA A 83 2.24 -7.26 3.12
CA ALA A 83 2.69 -7.06 1.75
C ALA A 83 1.57 -7.29 0.71
N PRO A 84 0.80 -8.40 0.74
CA PRO A 84 -0.39 -8.57 -0.09
C PRO A 84 -1.49 -7.54 0.16
N LEU A 85 -1.68 -7.10 1.41
CA LEU A 85 -2.68 -6.08 1.75
C LEU A 85 -2.36 -4.73 1.10
N LEU A 86 -1.09 -4.32 1.14
CA LEU A 86 -0.63 -3.11 0.45
C LEU A 86 -0.76 -3.24 -1.07
N PHE A 87 -0.46 -4.40 -1.64
CA PHE A 87 -0.59 -4.60 -3.08
C PHE A 87 -2.06 -4.59 -3.54
N GLY A 88 -2.96 -5.23 -2.79
CA GLY A 88 -4.41 -5.15 -3.01
C GLY A 88 -4.90 -3.70 -2.94
N LEU A 89 -4.40 -2.92 -1.97
CA LEU A 89 -4.73 -1.50 -1.86
C LEU A 89 -4.28 -0.70 -3.10
N ASN A 90 -3.10 -0.99 -3.66
CA ASN A 90 -2.64 -0.37 -4.91
C ASN A 90 -3.52 -0.74 -6.10
N ALA A 91 -3.87 -2.01 -6.25
CA ALA A 91 -4.76 -2.46 -7.33
C ALA A 91 -6.12 -1.76 -7.27
N ALA A 92 -6.67 -1.61 -6.06
CA ALA A 92 -7.89 -0.86 -5.82
C ALA A 92 -7.71 0.66 -6.05
N GLY A 93 -6.55 1.21 -5.70
CA GLY A 93 -6.14 2.59 -5.97
C GLY A 93 -6.09 2.89 -7.47
N VAL A 94 -5.59 1.97 -8.30
CA VAL A 94 -5.59 2.10 -9.77
C VAL A 94 -7.02 2.16 -10.30
N PHE A 95 -7.90 1.28 -9.82
CA PHE A 95 -9.33 1.33 -10.17
C PHE A 95 -9.96 2.67 -9.79
N TRP A 96 -9.71 3.14 -8.56
CA TRP A 96 -10.27 4.38 -8.05
C TRP A 96 -9.78 5.60 -8.82
N PHE A 97 -8.49 5.67 -9.10
CA PHE A 97 -7.88 6.69 -9.94
C PHE A 97 -8.48 6.71 -11.34
N ALA A 98 -8.61 5.55 -11.99
CA ALA A 98 -9.22 5.46 -13.31
C ALA A 98 -10.68 5.93 -13.30
N ARG A 99 -11.44 5.63 -12.24
CA ARG A 99 -12.84 6.09 -12.11
C ARG A 99 -12.93 7.59 -11.87
N ARG A 100 -12.24 8.09 -10.86
CA ARG A 100 -12.43 9.46 -10.35
C ARG A 100 -11.62 10.49 -11.11
N MET A 101 -10.36 10.20 -11.42
CA MET A 101 -9.49 11.12 -12.14
C MET A 101 -9.66 10.99 -13.66
N LEU A 102 -9.66 9.78 -14.23
CA LEU A 102 -9.76 9.61 -15.68
C LEU A 102 -11.20 9.60 -16.22
N GLY A 103 -12.20 9.42 -15.35
CA GLY A 103 -13.61 9.39 -15.76
C GLY A 103 -13.99 8.15 -16.58
N TRP A 104 -13.15 7.11 -16.58
CA TRP A 104 -13.36 5.87 -17.34
C TRP A 104 -14.52 5.06 -16.79
N SER A 105 -15.23 4.30 -17.62
CA SER A 105 -16.33 3.43 -17.18
C SER A 105 -15.90 2.36 -16.17
N VAL A 106 -16.85 1.82 -15.38
CA VAL A 106 -16.54 0.78 -14.38
C VAL A 106 -15.84 -0.44 -14.98
N GLY A 107 -16.24 -0.87 -16.18
CA GLY A 107 -15.61 -2.00 -16.86
C GLY A 107 -14.17 -1.72 -17.24
N THR A 108 -13.88 -0.55 -17.81
CA THR A 108 -12.52 -0.19 -18.22
C THR A 108 -11.60 0.08 -17.02
N SER A 109 -12.12 0.67 -15.95
CA SER A 109 -11.37 0.82 -14.68
C SER A 109 -11.08 -0.53 -14.02
N LEU A 110 -12.02 -1.48 -14.07
CA LEU A 110 -11.80 -2.83 -13.56
C LEU A 110 -10.68 -3.52 -14.32
N LEU A 111 -10.73 -3.48 -15.66
CA LEU A 111 -9.69 -4.05 -16.51
C LEU A 111 -8.31 -3.46 -16.19
N ALA A 112 -8.23 -2.14 -15.94
CA ALA A 112 -6.97 -1.49 -15.55
C ALA A 112 -6.42 -2.02 -14.21
N GLY A 113 -7.27 -2.15 -13.18
CA GLY A 113 -6.85 -2.69 -11.89
C GLY A 113 -6.45 -4.17 -11.94
N LEU A 114 -7.16 -4.98 -12.75
CA LEU A 114 -6.83 -6.38 -12.98
C LEU A 114 -5.52 -6.53 -13.76
N PHE A 115 -5.31 -5.72 -14.80
CA PHE A 115 -4.07 -5.69 -15.56
C PHE A 115 -2.88 -5.31 -14.68
N PHE A 116 -3.03 -4.26 -13.86
CA PHE A 116 -2.03 -3.87 -12.87
C PHE A 116 -1.70 -5.01 -11.90
N SER A 117 -2.72 -5.74 -11.44
CA SER A 117 -2.54 -6.86 -10.50
C SER A 117 -1.74 -8.02 -11.11
N GLY A 118 -1.77 -8.21 -12.43
CA GLY A 118 -1.00 -9.24 -13.14
C GLY A 118 0.34 -8.78 -13.70
N GLN A 119 0.64 -7.48 -13.65
CA GLN A 119 1.84 -6.92 -14.26
C GLN A 119 3.09 -7.28 -13.45
N LEU A 120 4.01 -8.04 -14.07
CA LEU A 120 5.24 -8.52 -13.42
C LEU A 120 6.09 -7.42 -12.78
N ALA A 121 6.19 -6.25 -13.43
CA ALA A 121 6.92 -5.11 -12.87
C ALA A 121 6.29 -4.61 -11.56
N SER A 122 4.96 -4.58 -11.48
CA SER A 122 4.22 -4.17 -10.29
C SER A 122 4.41 -5.17 -9.15
N LEU A 123 4.27 -6.47 -9.45
CA LEU A 123 4.56 -7.53 -8.47
C LEU A 123 6.01 -7.44 -7.96
N ARG A 124 6.97 -7.21 -8.86
CA ARG A 124 8.39 -7.12 -8.51
C ARG A 124 8.69 -5.98 -7.55
N ILE A 125 8.07 -4.81 -7.74
CA ILE A 125 8.21 -3.67 -6.82
C ILE A 125 7.58 -4.02 -5.46
N SER A 126 6.39 -4.62 -5.47
CA SER A 126 5.68 -5.00 -4.24
C SER A 126 6.37 -6.11 -3.42
N TRP A 127 7.33 -6.80 -4.03
CA TRP A 127 8.15 -7.80 -3.34
C TRP A 127 9.24 -7.16 -2.51
N ASP A 128 9.92 -6.16 -3.06
CA ASP A 128 11.12 -5.62 -2.42
C ASP A 128 10.88 -4.32 -1.66
N LEU A 129 9.95 -3.48 -2.12
CA LEU A 129 9.84 -2.08 -1.69
C LEU A 129 8.48 -1.81 -1.05
N LEU A 130 8.31 -2.26 0.20
CA LEU A 130 7.02 -2.17 0.90
C LEU A 130 6.62 -0.72 1.22
N ARG A 131 7.58 0.12 1.61
CA ARG A 131 7.33 1.56 1.83
C ARG A 131 6.87 2.27 0.56
N ASN A 132 7.49 1.95 -0.59
CA ASN A 132 7.13 2.55 -1.88
C ASN A 132 5.74 2.08 -2.31
N THR A 133 5.41 0.82 -2.03
CA THR A 133 4.08 0.26 -2.30
C THR A 133 3.02 0.98 -1.46
N LEU A 134 3.28 1.26 -0.18
CA LEU A 134 2.39 2.08 0.64
C LEU A 134 2.23 3.51 0.08
N GLY A 135 3.34 4.17 -0.25
CA GLY A 135 3.35 5.53 -0.80
C GLY A 135 2.61 5.64 -2.13
N LEU A 136 2.81 4.68 -3.03
CA LEU A 136 2.10 4.61 -4.31
C LEU A 136 0.59 4.45 -4.11
N GLY A 137 0.18 3.66 -3.12
CA GLY A 137 -1.23 3.51 -2.76
C GLY A 137 -1.82 4.86 -2.39
N PHE A 138 -1.19 5.59 -1.46
CA PHE A 138 -1.63 6.93 -1.07
C PHE A 138 -1.65 7.90 -2.25
N LEU A 139 -0.61 7.92 -3.08
CA LEU A 139 -0.54 8.79 -4.25
C LEU A 139 -1.73 8.58 -5.20
N LEU A 140 -2.08 7.33 -5.52
CA LEU A 140 -3.21 7.01 -6.40
C LEU A 140 -4.53 7.53 -5.84
N PHE A 141 -4.74 7.39 -4.53
CA PHE A 141 -5.92 7.97 -3.86
C PHE A 141 -5.88 9.50 -3.85
N THR A 142 -4.73 10.11 -3.55
CA THR A 142 -4.55 11.58 -3.56
C THR A 142 -4.94 12.18 -4.90
N LEU A 143 -4.41 11.63 -6.00
CA LEU A 143 -4.67 12.12 -7.36
C LEU A 143 -6.15 12.00 -7.76
N SER A 144 -6.89 11.11 -7.13
CA SER A 144 -8.32 10.93 -7.38
C SER A 144 -9.17 12.12 -6.87
N PHE A 145 -8.65 12.91 -5.93
CA PHE A 145 -9.35 14.07 -5.33
C PHE A 145 -9.02 15.41 -6.00
N THR A 146 -8.05 15.44 -6.92
CA THR A 146 -7.59 16.69 -7.57
C THR A 146 -8.69 17.40 -8.37
N LYS A 147 -9.71 16.65 -8.85
CA LYS A 147 -10.86 17.22 -9.57
C LYS A 147 -11.95 17.83 -8.69
N THR A 148 -11.93 17.52 -7.40
CA THR A 148 -13.01 17.88 -6.46
C THR A 148 -12.51 18.82 -5.35
N LEU A 149 -11.40 19.53 -5.58
CA LEU A 149 -10.74 20.38 -4.57
C LEU A 149 -11.60 21.53 -4.05
N ASP A 150 -12.62 21.95 -4.80
CA ASP A 150 -13.57 22.99 -4.37
C ASP A 150 -14.37 22.56 -3.13
N GLU A 151 -14.51 21.26 -2.89
CA GLU A 151 -15.14 20.73 -1.69
C GLU A 151 -14.16 20.67 -0.52
N ARG A 152 -14.49 21.33 0.59
CA ARG A 152 -13.66 21.34 1.82
C ARG A 152 -13.27 19.93 2.30
N ARG A 153 -14.16 18.95 2.18
CA ARG A 153 -13.87 17.56 2.56
C ARG A 153 -12.83 16.92 1.64
N SER A 154 -12.98 17.10 0.33
CA SER A 154 -12.03 16.61 -0.68
C SER A 154 -10.66 17.26 -0.53
N LEU A 155 -10.62 18.57 -0.24
CA LEU A 155 -9.38 19.30 0.03
C LEU A 155 -8.66 18.73 1.27
N LEU A 156 -9.38 18.49 2.36
CA LEU A 156 -8.81 17.87 3.57
C LEU A 156 -8.27 16.47 3.27
N CYS A 157 -9.03 15.62 2.57
CA CYS A 157 -8.58 14.30 2.15
C CYS A 157 -7.32 14.36 1.27
N PHE A 158 -7.29 15.29 0.32
CA PHE A 158 -6.13 15.52 -0.56
C PHE A 158 -4.89 15.90 0.25
N LEU A 159 -5.00 16.88 1.16
CA LEU A 159 -3.87 17.31 1.99
C LEU A 159 -3.35 16.20 2.89
N LEU A 160 -4.25 15.46 3.55
CA LEU A 160 -3.89 14.36 4.42
C LEU A 160 -3.19 13.23 3.65
N LEU A 161 -3.76 12.79 2.53
CA LEU A 161 -3.18 11.72 1.73
C LEU A 161 -1.86 12.13 1.05
N SER A 162 -1.73 13.40 0.65
CA SER A 162 -0.47 13.95 0.15
C SER A 162 0.62 13.90 1.23
N LEU A 163 0.31 14.33 2.45
CA LEU A 163 1.25 14.27 3.57
C LEU A 163 1.64 12.83 3.92
N LEU A 164 0.67 11.91 3.95
CA LEU A 164 0.93 10.49 4.18
C LEU A 164 1.77 9.86 3.05
N SER A 165 1.58 10.29 1.81
CA SER A 165 2.38 9.85 0.67
C SER A 165 3.84 10.27 0.83
N VAL A 166 4.10 11.48 1.31
CA VAL A 166 5.47 11.95 1.59
C VAL A 166 6.08 11.12 2.71
N PHE A 167 5.41 10.97 3.86
CA PHE A 167 5.95 10.18 4.98
C PHE A 167 6.10 8.68 4.70
N ALA A 168 5.40 8.15 3.70
CA ALA A 168 5.57 6.78 3.23
C ALA A 168 6.83 6.59 2.37
N HIS A 169 7.25 7.60 1.61
CA HIS A 169 8.29 7.48 0.59
C HIS A 169 9.61 8.17 0.96
N GLU A 170 9.53 9.40 1.45
CA GLU A 170 10.66 10.27 1.84
C GLU A 170 11.02 10.07 3.31
#